data_AF-A0A022RTH2-F1
#
_entry.id   AF-A0A022RTH2-F1
#
_cell.length_a   1.000
_cell.length_b   1.000
_cell.length_c   1.000
_cell.angle_alpha   90.00
_cell.angle_beta   90.00
_cell.angle_gamma   90.00
#
_symmetry.space_group_name_H-M   'P 1'
#
loop_
_entity.id
_entity.type
_entity.pdbx_description
1 polymer ?
#
loop_
_entity_poly.entity_id
_entity_poly.type
_entity_poly.pdbx_seq_one_letter_code
_entity_poly.pdbx_strand_id
1 'polypeptide(L)'
;GVISILKQLEYFKDYKRKLETAIGKERTKTLISMAAFIVSAGTNDFVVNYFGTPFRSRNYDIATYQQFLLQNVQQFIQANGQRRCVDSLSTVALDYNQKLQNKLTAMDNSSSSAIYYADIYQPLNDMIQTPSQFGFENVNCGCCGSGLVETTFMCDSRSSVCKNPSKYVFFDSVHPTEAAYKNISHLVRRIINT
;
A
#
# COMPACT_ATOMS: atom_id res chain seq x y z
N GLY A 1 20.86 -0.45 12.35
CA GLY A 1 19.58 0.17 11.93
C GLY A 1 19.80 0.95 10.66
N VAL A 2 18.85 0.93 9.73
CA VAL A 2 18.90 1.70 8.48
C VAL A 2 18.79 3.19 8.81
N ILE A 3 19.69 4.03 8.27
CA ILE A 3 19.66 5.49 8.47
C ILE A 3 18.43 6.03 7.74
N SER A 4 17.48 6.61 8.48
CA SER A 4 16.23 7.10 7.91
C SER A 4 16.49 8.21 6.89
N ILE A 5 15.60 8.35 5.90
CA ILE A 5 15.67 9.42 4.89
C ILE A 5 15.72 10.80 5.55
N LEU A 6 14.98 11.00 6.65
CA LEU A 6 15.03 12.25 7.42
C LEU A 6 16.41 12.48 8.03
N LYS A 7 17.06 11.42 8.52
CA LYS A 7 18.42 11.53 9.05
C LYS A 7 19.45 11.78 7.95
N GLN A 8 19.26 11.24 6.75
CA GLN A 8 20.08 11.54 5.57
C GLN A 8 19.88 13.00 5.10
N LEU A 9 18.65 13.54 5.19
CA LEU A 9 18.35 14.94 4.87
C LEU A 9 18.93 15.91 5.89
N GLU A 10 18.92 15.55 7.17
CA GLU A 10 19.64 16.29 8.22
C GLU A 10 21.14 16.34 7.92
N TYR A 11 21.75 15.20 7.58
CA TYR A 11 23.16 15.15 7.20
C TYR A 11 23.47 15.96 5.95
N PHE A 12 22.56 15.99 4.98
CA PHE A 12 22.70 16.85 3.81
C PHE A 12 22.65 18.34 4.18
N LYS A 13 21.75 18.75 5.08
CA LYS A 13 21.67 20.14 5.57
C LYS A 13 22.90 20.54 6.38
N ASP A 14 23.43 19.62 7.19
CA ASP A 14 24.68 19.83 7.94
C ASP A 14 25.88 19.96 6.98
N TYR A 15 25.95 19.11 5.95
CA TYR A 15 26.98 19.17 4.93
C TYR A 15 26.91 20.47 4.11
N LYS A 16 25.69 20.91 3.74
CA LYS A 16 25.48 22.20 3.10
C LYS A 16 26.00 23.37 3.94
N ARG A 17 25.73 23.39 5.25
CA ARG A 17 26.24 24.43 6.17
C ARG A 17 27.78 24.43 6.24
N LYS A 18 28.40 23.26 6.23
CA LYS A 18 29.87 23.12 6.18
C LYS A 18 30.44 23.65 4.85
N LEU A 19 29.78 23.36 3.73
CA LEU A 19 30.16 23.90 2.41
C LEU A 19 30.01 25.43 2.36
N GLU A 20 28.91 25.98 2.87
CA GLU A 20 28.70 27.44 2.91
C GLU A 20 29.79 28.15 3.73
N THR A 21 30.29 27.50 4.79
CA THR A 21 31.39 28.00 5.62
C THR A 21 32.73 27.94 4.88
N ALA A 22 32.96 26.90 4.07
CA ALA A 22 34.24 26.66 3.40
C ALA A 22 34.42 27.45 2.09
N ILE A 23 33.37 27.58 1.29
CA ILE A 23 33.46 28.16 -0.07
C ILE A 23 32.54 29.36 -0.29
N GLY A 24 31.74 29.74 0.71
CA GLY A 24 30.81 30.86 0.64
C GLY A 24 29.47 30.48 -0.02
N LYS A 25 28.41 31.17 0.42
CA LYS A 25 27.02 30.85 0.10
C LYS A 25 26.72 30.80 -1.40
N GLU A 26 27.22 31.77 -2.17
CA GLU A 26 26.97 31.85 -3.61
C GLU A 26 27.61 30.68 -4.37
N ARG A 27 28.86 30.33 -4.05
CA ARG A 27 29.55 29.19 -4.68
C ARG A 27 28.93 27.86 -4.27
N THR A 28 28.49 27.71 -3.01
CA THR A 28 27.76 26.52 -2.56
C THR A 28 26.43 26.36 -3.32
N LYS A 29 25.71 27.46 -3.56
CA LYS A 29 24.45 27.45 -4.32
C LYS A 29 24.66 27.00 -5.76
N THR A 30 25.68 27.54 -6.44
CA THR A 30 26.05 27.12 -7.80
C THR A 30 26.47 25.65 -7.85
N LEU A 31 27.34 25.21 -6.93
CA LEU A 31 27.81 23.83 -6.86
C LEU A 31 26.66 22.82 -6.66
N ILE A 32 25.72 23.13 -5.76
CA ILE A 32 24.55 22.27 -5.50
C ILE A 32 23.60 22.27 -6.71
N SER A 33 23.43 23.39 -7.41
CA SER A 33 22.56 23.47 -8.60
C SER A 33 23.06 22.67 -9.80
N MET A 34 24.37 22.38 -9.85
CA MET A 34 25.01 21.60 -10.90
C MET A 34 25.15 20.12 -10.55
N ALA A 35 24.79 19.71 -9.33
CA ALA A 35 24.94 18.33 -8.85
C ALA A 35 23.78 17.44 -9.29
N ALA A 36 24.09 16.18 -9.62
CA ALA A 36 23.10 15.13 -9.80
C ALA A 36 22.82 14.42 -8.46
N PHE A 37 21.55 14.22 -8.16
CA PHE A 37 21.11 13.49 -6.96
C PHE A 37 20.59 12.11 -7.37
N ILE A 38 21.25 11.05 -6.90
CA ILE A 38 20.84 9.66 -7.13
C ILE A 38 20.21 9.12 -5.85
N VAL A 39 18.95 8.71 -5.94
CA VAL A 39 18.21 8.06 -4.86
C VAL A 39 18.05 6.59 -5.25
N SER A 40 18.68 5.68 -4.49
CA SER A 40 18.54 4.23 -4.66
C SER A 40 17.62 3.67 -3.58
N ALA A 41 16.52 3.05 -3.99
CA ALA A 41 15.60 2.31 -3.13
C ALA A 41 15.15 1.04 -3.87
N GLY A 42 15.25 -0.13 -3.22
CA GLY A 42 14.76 -1.41 -3.79
C GLY A 42 15.36 -2.71 -3.22
N THR A 43 16.38 -2.67 -2.36
CA THR A 43 17.01 -3.89 -1.81
C THR A 43 16.19 -4.59 -0.74
N ASN A 44 15.28 -3.91 -0.06
CA ASN A 44 14.42 -4.53 0.96
C ASN A 44 13.45 -5.54 0.35
N ASP A 45 12.94 -5.31 -0.88
CA ASP A 45 12.10 -6.27 -1.58
C ASP A 45 12.85 -7.55 -1.95
N PHE A 46 14.14 -7.45 -2.27
CA PHE A 46 14.97 -8.64 -2.47
C PHE A 46 15.34 -9.31 -1.15
N VAL A 47 15.86 -8.57 -0.17
CA VAL A 47 16.39 -9.15 1.08
C VAL A 47 15.27 -9.69 1.97
N VAL A 48 14.16 -8.97 2.10
CA VAL A 48 13.04 -9.35 2.96
C VAL A 48 12.04 -10.24 2.22
N ASN A 49 11.63 -9.86 1.01
CA ASN A 49 10.53 -10.54 0.32
C ASN A 49 10.99 -11.67 -0.63
N TYR A 50 12.15 -11.55 -1.29
CA TYR A 50 12.64 -12.55 -2.25
C TYR A 50 13.55 -13.63 -1.64
N PHE A 51 14.57 -13.22 -0.88
CA PHE A 51 15.54 -14.10 -0.23
C PHE A 51 15.13 -14.47 1.20
N GLY A 52 14.48 -13.54 1.93
CA GLY A 52 14.04 -13.76 3.31
C GLY A 52 12.84 -14.68 3.46
N THR A 53 11.96 -14.76 2.44
CA THR A 53 10.83 -15.69 2.41
C THR A 53 10.83 -16.51 1.11
N PRO A 54 10.67 -17.85 1.16
CA PRO A 54 10.85 -18.71 -0.02
C PRO A 54 9.70 -18.60 -1.05
N PHE A 55 8.66 -17.81 -0.77
CA PHE A 55 7.49 -17.75 -1.64
C PHE A 55 7.79 -17.05 -2.98
N ARG A 56 8.62 -15.99 -2.97
CA ARG A 56 8.92 -15.22 -4.19
C ARG A 56 10.04 -15.85 -5.01
N SER A 57 11.08 -16.37 -4.38
CA SER A 57 12.18 -17.08 -5.05
C SER A 57 11.78 -18.43 -5.66
N ARG A 58 10.68 -19.05 -5.19
CA ARG A 58 10.11 -20.26 -5.83
C ARG A 58 9.30 -19.97 -7.10
N ASN A 59 8.73 -18.78 -7.21
CA ASN A 59 7.77 -18.43 -8.27
C ASN A 59 8.37 -17.48 -9.32
N TYR A 60 9.47 -16.80 -9.01
CA TYR A 60 10.13 -15.86 -9.90
C TYR A 60 11.63 -16.10 -9.86
N ASP A 61 12.28 -16.11 -11.02
CA ASP A 61 13.73 -15.87 -11.06
C ASP A 61 14.04 -14.38 -10.81
N ILE A 62 15.30 -14.06 -10.59
CA ILE A 62 15.73 -12.71 -10.20
C ILE A 62 15.33 -11.69 -11.29
N ALA A 63 15.54 -12.03 -12.57
CA ALA A 63 15.26 -11.14 -13.68
C ALA A 63 13.76 -10.84 -13.81
N THR A 64 12.91 -11.86 -13.67
CA THR A 64 11.46 -11.71 -13.73
C THR A 64 10.94 -10.93 -12.52
N TYR A 65 11.54 -11.11 -11.34
CA TYR A 65 11.19 -10.34 -10.16
C TYR A 65 11.63 -8.87 -10.26
N GLN A 66 12.80 -8.60 -10.86
CA GLN A 66 13.23 -7.24 -11.20
C GLN A 66 12.25 -6.58 -12.18
N GLN A 67 11.85 -7.30 -13.24
CA GLN A 67 10.89 -6.81 -14.23
C GLN A 67 9.53 -6.51 -13.59
N PHE A 68 9.08 -7.37 -12.68
CA PHE A 68 7.85 -7.18 -11.91
C PHE A 68 7.91 -5.90 -11.06
N LEU A 69 9.02 -5.67 -10.34
CA LEU A 69 9.20 -4.45 -9.55
C LEU A 69 9.25 -3.19 -10.42
N LEU A 70 9.97 -3.24 -11.55
CA LEU A 70 10.05 -2.13 -12.50
C LEU A 70 8.69 -1.81 -13.14
N GLN A 71 7.88 -2.82 -13.48
CA GLN A 71 6.52 -2.62 -13.97
C GLN A 71 5.62 -1.96 -12.91
N ASN A 72 5.71 -2.37 -11.65
CA ASN A 72 4.94 -1.74 -10.56
C ASN A 72 5.34 -0.26 -10.37
N VAL A 73 6.64 0.05 -10.44
CA VAL A 73 7.14 1.43 -10.37
C VAL A 73 6.67 2.25 -11.58
N GLN A 74 6.73 1.67 -12.78
CA GLN A 74 6.26 2.32 -14.00
C GLN A 74 4.76 2.62 -13.94
N GLN A 75 3.94 1.67 -13.49
CA GLN A 75 2.51 1.87 -13.32
C GLN A 75 2.20 2.96 -12.29
N PHE A 76 2.94 2.99 -11.18
CA PHE A 76 2.81 4.03 -10.16
C PHE A 76 3.13 5.43 -10.70
N ILE A 77 4.22 5.57 -11.48
CA ILE A 77 4.62 6.83 -12.10
C ILE A 77 3.61 7.27 -13.17
N GLN A 78 3.16 6.34 -14.02
CA GLN A 78 2.20 6.62 -15.09
C GLN A 78 0.81 6.98 -14.56
N ALA A 79 0.45 6.52 -13.36
CA ALA A 79 -0.78 6.92 -12.68
C ALA A 79 -0.75 8.38 -12.18
N ASN A 80 0.36 9.11 -12.34
CA ASN A 80 0.53 10.52 -11.97
C ASN A 80 0.11 10.82 -10.51
N GLY A 81 0.43 9.92 -9.59
CA GLY A 81 0.05 10.01 -8.18
C GLY A 81 -1.45 9.78 -7.89
N GLN A 82 -2.25 9.44 -8.89
CA GLN A 82 -3.63 9.00 -8.68
C GLN A 82 -3.63 7.54 -8.24
N ARG A 83 -4.16 7.28 -7.05
CA ARG A 83 -4.38 5.92 -6.56
C ARG A 83 -5.49 5.28 -7.39
N ARG A 84 -5.11 4.36 -8.27
CA ARG A 84 -6.05 3.55 -9.07
C ARG A 84 -5.89 2.09 -8.69
N CYS A 85 -6.93 1.29 -8.93
CA CYS A 85 -6.80 -0.15 -8.86
C CYS A 85 -5.70 -0.60 -9.84
N VAL A 86 -4.82 -1.47 -9.37
CA VAL A 86 -3.87 -2.15 -10.25
C VAL A 86 -4.61 -3.35 -10.81
N ASP A 87 -5.01 -3.26 -12.08
CA ASP A 87 -5.90 -4.24 -12.72
C ASP A 87 -5.32 -5.66 -12.67
N SER A 88 -4.00 -5.82 -12.81
CA SER A 88 -3.34 -7.13 -12.71
C SER A 88 -3.50 -7.75 -11.33
N LEU A 89 -3.31 -6.98 -10.24
CA LEU A 89 -3.51 -7.47 -8.87
C LEU A 89 -4.98 -7.74 -8.58
N SER A 90 -5.87 -6.87 -9.07
CA SER A 90 -7.32 -7.03 -8.95
C SER A 90 -7.80 -8.31 -9.64
N THR A 91 -7.26 -8.61 -10.82
CA THR A 91 -7.57 -9.82 -11.59
C THR A 91 -7.15 -11.08 -10.84
N VAL A 92 -5.94 -11.09 -10.25
CA VAL A 92 -5.45 -12.22 -9.45
C VAL A 92 -6.32 -12.45 -8.21
N ALA A 93 -6.74 -11.37 -7.53
CA ALA A 93 -7.63 -11.46 -6.38
C ALA A 93 -9.01 -12.04 -6.75
N LEU A 94 -9.59 -11.57 -7.86
CA LEU A 94 -10.87 -12.05 -8.36
C LEU A 94 -10.83 -13.53 -8.79
N ASP A 95 -9.77 -13.94 -9.50
CA ASP A 95 -9.56 -15.35 -9.87
C ASP A 95 -9.43 -16.26 -8.64
N TYR A 96 -8.68 -15.82 -7.63
CA TYR A 96 -8.57 -16.55 -6.37
C TYR A 96 -9.93 -16.67 -5.66
N ASN A 97 -10.68 -15.57 -5.56
CA ASN A 97 -12.00 -15.55 -4.91
C ASN A 97 -12.97 -16.53 -5.60
N GLN A 98 -12.96 -16.60 -6.93
CA GLN A 98 -13.77 -17.55 -7.69
C GLN A 98 -13.37 -19.01 -7.39
N LYS A 99 -12.07 -19.30 -7.37
CA LYS A 99 -11.56 -20.64 -7.04
C LYS A 99 -11.91 -21.04 -5.61
N LEU A 100 -11.81 -20.10 -4.66
CA LEU A 100 -12.17 -20.30 -3.27
C LEU A 100 -13.66 -20.60 -3.13
N GLN A 101 -14.52 -19.78 -3.74
CA GLN A 101 -15.97 -19.97 -3.70
C GLN A 101 -16.36 -21.37 -4.24
N ASN A 102 -15.83 -21.76 -5.40
CA ASN A 102 -16.09 -23.08 -5.98
C ASN A 102 -15.67 -24.22 -5.04
N LYS A 103 -14.53 -24.08 -4.38
CA LYS A 103 -14.02 -25.08 -3.44
C LYS A 103 -14.87 -25.16 -2.17
N LEU A 104 -15.28 -24.01 -1.62
CA LEU A 104 -16.14 -23.95 -0.43
C LEU A 104 -17.53 -24.54 -0.72
N THR A 105 -18.13 -24.26 -1.88
CA THR A 105 -19.40 -24.88 -2.29
C THR A 105 -19.28 -26.41 -2.39
N ALA A 106 -18.18 -26.92 -2.92
CA ALA A 106 -17.95 -28.36 -2.98
C ALA A 106 -17.77 -28.99 -1.57
N MET A 107 -17.13 -28.26 -0.66
CA MET A 107 -16.98 -28.68 0.74
C MET A 107 -18.31 -28.64 1.48
N ASP A 108 -19.12 -27.59 1.29
CA ASP A 108 -20.45 -27.45 1.90
C ASP A 108 -21.35 -28.63 1.53
N ASN A 109 -21.40 -28.98 0.24
CA ASN A 109 -22.17 -30.12 -0.27
C ASN A 109 -21.73 -31.49 0.28
N SER A 110 -20.52 -31.60 0.82
CA SER A 110 -19.95 -32.84 1.36
C SER A 110 -19.74 -32.82 2.87
N SER A 111 -20.14 -31.74 3.53
CA SER A 111 -19.96 -31.51 4.96
C SER A 111 -21.30 -31.54 5.68
N SER A 112 -21.31 -31.99 6.94
CA SER A 112 -22.45 -31.81 7.84
C SER A 112 -22.51 -30.42 8.49
N SER A 113 -21.46 -29.61 8.30
CA SER A 113 -21.36 -28.24 8.80
C SER A 113 -21.65 -27.26 7.67
N ALA A 114 -22.44 -26.23 7.95
CA ALA A 114 -22.70 -25.14 7.00
C ALA A 114 -21.44 -24.30 6.76
N ILE A 115 -21.06 -24.13 5.49
CA ILE A 115 -19.89 -23.38 5.05
C ILE A 115 -20.36 -22.24 4.15
N TYR A 116 -20.14 -21.01 4.61
CA TYR A 116 -20.53 -19.81 3.89
C TYR A 116 -19.32 -19.11 3.28
N TYR A 117 -19.46 -18.64 2.04
CA TYR A 117 -18.55 -17.68 1.45
C TYR A 117 -19.07 -16.26 1.66
N ALA A 118 -18.24 -15.39 2.22
CA ALA A 118 -18.54 -13.98 2.40
C ALA A 118 -17.66 -13.15 1.47
N ASP A 119 -18.27 -12.53 0.45
CA ASP A 119 -17.53 -11.65 -0.45
C ASP A 119 -17.21 -10.33 0.24
N ILE A 120 -15.92 -10.02 0.33
CA ILE A 120 -15.40 -8.75 0.85
C ILE A 120 -14.94 -7.84 -0.30
N TYR A 121 -14.65 -8.41 -1.47
CA TYR A 121 -14.10 -7.66 -2.60
C TYR A 121 -15.11 -6.66 -3.15
N GLN A 122 -16.31 -7.12 -3.52
CA GLN A 122 -17.31 -6.24 -4.12
C GLN A 122 -17.74 -5.11 -3.19
N PRO A 123 -18.09 -5.36 -1.90
CA PRO A 123 -18.46 -4.27 -1.01
C PRO A 123 -17.38 -3.21 -0.83
N LEU A 124 -16.11 -3.64 -0.76
CA LEU A 124 -15.00 -2.70 -0.65
C LEU A 124 -14.81 -1.92 -1.95
N ASN A 125 -14.93 -2.57 -3.12
CA ASN A 125 -14.87 -1.91 -4.41
C ASN A 125 -16.02 -0.90 -4.57
N ASP A 126 -17.25 -1.23 -4.17
CA ASP A 126 -18.39 -0.31 -4.22
C ASP A 126 -18.16 0.94 -3.36
N MET A 127 -17.59 0.77 -2.16
CA MET A 127 -17.18 1.89 -1.30
C MET A 127 -16.09 2.76 -1.94
N ILE A 128 -15.23 2.19 -2.79
CA ILE A 128 -14.18 2.93 -3.51
C ILE A 128 -14.74 3.67 -4.72
N GLN A 129 -15.63 3.03 -5.50
CA GLN A 129 -16.19 3.58 -6.72
C GLN A 129 -17.31 4.59 -6.45
N THR A 130 -18.07 4.40 -5.36
CA THR A 130 -19.25 5.22 -5.01
C THR A 130 -19.24 5.67 -3.54
N PRO A 131 -18.14 6.28 -3.04
CA PRO A 131 -17.90 6.52 -1.62
C PRO A 131 -19.00 7.34 -0.92
N SER A 132 -19.59 8.31 -1.62
CA SER A 132 -20.63 9.18 -1.06
C SER A 132 -21.90 8.43 -0.67
N GLN A 133 -22.25 7.33 -1.35
CA GLN A 133 -23.40 6.49 -0.98
C GLN A 133 -23.24 5.83 0.38
N PHE A 134 -21.99 5.60 0.78
CA PHE A 134 -21.63 4.98 2.05
C PHE A 134 -21.16 6.01 3.10
N GLY A 135 -21.23 7.32 2.77
CA GLY A 135 -20.85 8.41 3.66
C GLY A 135 -19.36 8.73 3.71
N PHE A 136 -18.55 8.14 2.81
CA PHE A 136 -17.12 8.41 2.68
C PHE A 136 -16.82 9.58 1.77
N GLU A 137 -15.71 10.26 2.06
CA GLU A 137 -15.20 11.42 1.31
C GLU A 137 -13.81 11.14 0.73
N ASN A 138 -13.05 10.19 1.30
CA ASN A 138 -11.71 9.87 0.84
C ASN A 138 -11.49 8.35 0.67
N VAL A 139 -11.09 7.97 -0.53
CA VAL A 139 -10.73 6.60 -0.93
C VAL A 139 -9.25 6.47 -1.34
N ASN A 140 -8.60 7.62 -1.56
CA ASN A 140 -7.29 7.71 -2.19
C ASN A 140 -6.14 7.76 -1.18
N CYS A 141 -6.42 8.03 0.08
CA CYS A 141 -5.41 8.19 1.12
C CYS A 141 -5.94 7.56 2.41
N GLY A 142 -5.08 6.85 3.13
CA GLY A 142 -5.37 6.37 4.49
C GLY A 142 -5.50 7.53 5.48
N CYS A 143 -6.31 7.34 6.52
CA CYS A 143 -6.44 8.32 7.61
C CYS A 143 -5.16 8.50 8.44
N CYS A 144 -4.30 7.48 8.51
CA CYS A 144 -3.07 7.48 9.28
C CYS A 144 -1.82 7.79 8.44
N GLY A 145 -0.93 8.61 9.01
CA GLY A 145 0.34 8.99 8.41
C GLY A 145 0.14 9.86 7.18
N SER A 146 0.89 9.55 6.12
CA SER A 146 0.67 10.07 4.77
C SER A 146 -0.47 9.36 4.03
N GLY A 147 -0.90 8.20 4.53
CA GLY A 147 -1.93 7.35 3.93
C GLY A 147 -1.55 6.72 2.58
N LEU A 148 -0.27 6.73 2.21
CA LEU A 148 0.24 6.28 0.91
C LEU A 148 1.31 5.15 1.01
N VAL A 149 2.10 5.13 2.08
CA VAL A 149 3.28 4.24 2.23
C VAL A 149 3.28 3.43 3.54
N GLU A 150 2.23 3.57 4.35
CA GLU A 150 2.08 3.01 5.70
C GLU A 150 1.80 1.49 5.72
N THR A 151 2.25 0.78 4.69
CA THR A 151 2.39 -0.68 4.62
C THR A 151 3.80 -1.11 5.01
N THR A 152 4.79 -0.27 4.72
CA THR A 152 6.21 -0.50 5.02
C THR A 152 6.66 0.25 6.28
N PHE A 153 6.01 1.36 6.59
CA PHE A 153 6.15 2.10 7.86
C PHE A 153 4.86 1.94 8.65
N MET A 154 4.92 1.26 9.80
CA MET A 154 3.72 1.02 10.59
C MET A 154 3.11 2.35 11.07
N CYS A 155 1.78 2.45 10.98
CA CYS A 155 1.03 3.46 11.71
C CYS A 155 1.23 3.24 13.22
N ASP A 156 1.80 4.22 13.92
CA ASP A 156 2.09 4.12 15.35
C ASP A 156 1.61 5.37 16.11
N SER A 157 1.82 5.39 17.43
CA SER A 157 1.40 6.50 18.32
C SER A 157 1.96 7.88 17.94
N ARG A 158 2.96 7.95 17.07
CA ARG A 158 3.61 9.19 16.60
C ARG A 158 3.13 9.60 15.21
N SER A 159 2.38 8.76 14.51
CA SER A 159 1.78 9.07 13.23
C SER A 159 0.65 10.08 13.39
N SER A 160 0.58 11.07 12.50
CA SER A 160 -0.60 11.93 12.42
C SER A 160 -1.80 11.12 11.98
N VAL A 161 -2.95 11.33 12.63
CA VAL A 161 -4.23 10.71 12.24
C VAL A 161 -5.19 11.79 11.80
N CYS A 162 -5.98 11.51 10.76
CA CYS A 162 -7.01 12.41 10.27
C CYS A 162 -8.05 12.72 11.35
N LYS A 163 -8.73 13.87 11.24
CA LYS A 163 -9.71 14.32 12.25
C LYS A 163 -10.94 13.42 12.37
N ASN A 164 -11.36 12.81 11.26
CA ASN A 164 -12.56 11.97 11.23
C ASN A 164 -12.32 10.72 10.37
N PRO A 165 -11.88 9.60 11.00
CA PRO A 165 -11.65 8.34 10.30
C PRO A 165 -12.90 7.79 9.60
N SER A 166 -14.10 8.10 10.08
CA SER A 166 -15.34 7.60 9.47
C SER A 166 -15.63 8.18 8.08
N LYS A 167 -14.88 9.21 7.65
CA LYS A 167 -14.95 9.77 6.29
C LYS A 167 -13.97 9.15 5.31
N TYR A 168 -13.16 8.20 5.76
CA TYR A 168 -12.14 7.53 4.98
C TYR A 168 -12.50 6.06 4.80
N VAL A 169 -12.34 5.52 3.59
CA VAL A 169 -12.48 4.07 3.36
C VAL A 169 -11.32 3.32 4.03
N PHE A 170 -10.10 3.85 3.96
CA PHE A 170 -8.90 3.23 4.51
C PHE A 170 -8.35 3.95 5.74
N PHE A 171 -7.95 3.18 6.74
CA PHE A 171 -7.24 3.70 7.91
C PHE A 171 -5.75 3.92 7.60
N ASP A 172 -5.11 2.99 6.91
CA ASP A 172 -3.74 3.12 6.40
C ASP A 172 -3.68 2.82 4.89
N SER A 173 -2.53 2.42 4.34
CA SER A 173 -2.42 2.13 2.91
C SER A 173 -3.11 0.83 2.48
N VAL A 174 -3.57 -0.06 3.36
CA VAL A 174 -4.23 -1.32 2.96
C VAL A 174 -5.43 -1.71 3.83
N HIS A 175 -5.48 -1.29 5.09
CA HIS A 175 -6.53 -1.66 6.01
C HIS A 175 -7.70 -0.67 5.96
N PRO A 176 -8.96 -1.15 5.81
CA PRO A 176 -10.15 -0.33 5.93
C PRO A 176 -10.32 0.33 7.32
N THR A 177 -11.07 1.42 7.38
CA THR A 177 -11.50 2.03 8.66
C THR A 177 -12.58 1.19 9.34
N GLU A 178 -12.81 1.44 10.63
CA GLU A 178 -13.94 0.86 11.36
C GLU A 178 -15.27 1.09 10.64
N ALA A 179 -15.48 2.28 10.06
CA ALA A 179 -16.70 2.61 9.32
C ALA A 179 -16.85 1.74 8.05
N ALA A 180 -15.76 1.48 7.33
CA ALA A 180 -15.77 0.57 6.18
C ALA A 180 -16.03 -0.88 6.61
N TYR A 181 -15.36 -1.34 7.68
CA TYR A 181 -15.62 -2.67 8.25
C TYR A 181 -17.05 -2.83 8.74
N LYS A 182 -17.65 -1.78 9.31
CA LYS A 182 -19.06 -1.80 9.72
C LYS A 182 -19.98 -2.07 8.52
N ASN A 183 -19.78 -1.37 7.40
CA ASN A 183 -20.52 -1.61 6.17
C ASN A 183 -20.36 -3.06 5.67
N ILE A 184 -19.13 -3.58 5.63
CA ILE A 184 -18.86 -4.99 5.25
C ILE A 184 -19.59 -5.95 6.21
N SER A 185 -19.48 -5.72 7.52
CA SER A 185 -20.07 -6.60 8.53
C SER A 185 -21.61 -6.70 8.42
N HIS A 186 -22.28 -5.62 8.02
CA HIS A 186 -23.72 -5.63 7.78
C HIS A 186 -24.10 -6.56 6.62
N LEU A 187 -23.23 -6.67 5.60
CA LEU A 187 -23.44 -7.57 4.46
C LEU A 187 -23.15 -9.02 4.84
N VAL A 188 -22.05 -9.28 5.57
CA VAL A 188 -21.72 -10.62 6.06
C VAL A 188 -22.81 -11.18 6.98
N ARG A 189 -23.38 -10.34 7.86
CA ARG A 189 -24.50 -10.75 8.72
C ARG A 189 -25.73 -11.24 7.95
N ARG A 190 -25.97 -10.73 6.73
CA ARG A 190 -27.09 -11.19 5.89
C ARG A 190 -26.86 -12.60 5.35
N ILE A 191 -25.61 -13.00 5.14
CA ILE A 191 -25.23 -14.33 4.62
C ILE A 191 -25.39 -15.41 5.70
N ILE A 192 -25.06 -15.07 6.95
CA ILE A 192 -25.11 -16.03 8.06
C ILE A 192 -26.55 -16.19 8.60
N ASN A 193 -27.40 -15.18 8.43
CA ASN A 193 -28.79 -15.19 8.90
C ASN A 193 -29.81 -15.66 7.83
N THR A 194 -29.33 -16.18 6.70
CA THR A 194 -30.12 -16.88 5.66
C THR A 194 -29.94 -18.38 5.76
#